data_AF-A0A8T5TVN6-F1
#
_entry.id   AF-A0A8T5TVN6-F1
#
_cell.length_a   1.000
_cell.length_b   1.000
_cell.length_c   1.000
_cell.angle_alpha   90.00
_cell.angle_beta   90.00
_cell.angle_gamma   90.00
#
_symmetry.space_group_name_H-M   'P 1'
#
loop_
_entity.id
_entity.type
_entity.pdbx_description
1 polymer ?
#
loop_
_entity_poly.entity_id
_entity_poly.type
_entity_poly.pdbx_seq_one_letter_code
_entity_poly.pdbx_strand_id
1 'polypeptide(L)'
;MSKILNYSIIGLEDYQISFESYCSPCDIQKFCKYGKTEPFTITINCGDLNRAKEKIKFDQLQKLQKKEDVSVTYEELIKKVKINVQNIFSQIWKDKVKAHKEEIRCLDTKKVDSMLVTQQGQDWWQDFNSTMKEINHECEKIM
;
A
#
# COMPACT_ATOMS: atom_id res chain seq x y z
N MET A 1 -14.28 10.47 6.65
CA MET A 1 -13.43 11.15 5.64
C MET A 1 -12.05 10.54 5.80
N SER A 2 -11.50 9.91 4.76
CA SER A 2 -10.14 9.39 4.83
C SER A 2 -9.16 10.55 4.97
N LYS A 3 -8.21 10.44 5.90
CA LYS A 3 -7.12 11.40 6.06
C LYS A 3 -5.91 10.87 5.30
N ILE A 4 -5.20 11.75 4.62
CA ILE A 4 -3.90 11.40 4.05
C ILE A 4 -2.94 11.23 5.22
N LEU A 5 -2.27 10.09 5.29
CA LEU A 5 -1.17 9.86 6.21
C LEU A 5 -0.03 10.84 5.92
N ASN A 6 0.66 11.29 6.97
CA ASN A 6 1.86 12.10 6.80
C ASN A 6 2.91 11.28 6.03
N TYR A 7 3.41 11.83 4.92
CA TYR A 7 4.54 11.24 4.20
C TYR A 7 5.58 12.30 3.83
N SER A 8 6.83 11.88 3.69
CA SER A 8 7.95 12.71 3.28
C SER A 8 8.72 12.06 2.14
N ILE A 9 9.37 12.88 1.32
CA ILE A 9 10.27 12.42 0.26
C ILE A 9 11.66 12.32 0.89
N ILE A 10 12.24 11.11 0.89
CA ILE A 10 13.54 10.82 1.52
C ILE A 10 14.65 10.50 0.51
N GLY A 11 14.30 10.43 -0.77
CA GLY A 11 15.20 10.21 -1.90
C GLY A 11 14.54 10.64 -3.21
N LEU A 12 15.19 10.41 -4.35
CA LEU A 12 14.62 10.76 -5.67
C LEU A 12 13.35 9.96 -5.99
N GLU A 13 13.25 8.73 -5.49
CA GLU A 13 12.14 7.80 -5.76
C GLU A 13 11.58 7.16 -4.48
N ASP A 14 11.99 7.66 -3.31
CA ASP A 14 11.70 7.05 -2.01
C ASP A 14 10.81 7.95 -1.16
N TYR A 15 9.70 7.38 -0.70
CA TYR A 15 8.70 8.03 0.15
C TYR A 15 8.64 7.31 1.49
N GLN A 16 8.66 8.07 2.58
CA GLN A 16 8.43 7.53 3.92
C GLN A 16 7.03 7.90 4.37
N ILE A 17 6.19 6.90 4.64
CA ILE A 17 4.85 7.08 5.21
C ILE A 17 4.95 6.88 6.72
N SER A 18 4.42 7.83 7.50
CA SER A 18 4.35 7.78 8.95
C SER A 18 2.92 7.53 9.45
N PHE A 19 2.80 6.63 10.42
CA PHE A 19 1.57 6.28 11.10
C PHE A 19 1.47 6.92 12.50
N GLU A 20 2.12 8.08 12.70
CA GLU A 20 2.19 8.79 13.98
C GLU A 20 0.82 9.03 14.63
N SER A 21 -0.14 9.54 13.84
CA SER A 21 -1.50 9.82 14.33
C SER A 21 -2.25 8.58 14.77
N TYR A 22 -1.82 7.40 14.31
CA TYR A 22 -2.45 6.11 14.57
C TYR A 22 -1.75 5.32 15.67
N CYS A 23 -0.49 5.66 15.96
CA CYS A 23 0.20 5.18 17.16
C CYS A 23 -0.25 5.93 18.42
N SER A 24 -0.89 7.10 18.28
CA SER A 24 -1.34 7.98 19.36
C SER A 24 -2.67 7.66 20.09
N PRO A 25 -3.68 6.96 19.51
CA PRO A 25 -5.00 6.84 20.15
C PRO A 25 -5.19 5.58 21.00
N CYS A 26 -4.17 4.77 21.27
CA CYS A 26 -4.38 3.48 21.92
C CYS A 26 -3.99 3.53 23.41
N ASP A 27 -4.93 3.30 24.34
CA ASP A 27 -4.60 3.08 25.77
C ASP A 27 -3.64 1.89 25.98
N ILE A 28 -3.55 1.01 24.98
CA ILE A 28 -2.64 -0.13 24.87
C ILE A 28 -1.24 0.27 24.38
N GLN A 29 -1.00 1.53 23.99
CA GLN A 29 0.30 2.04 23.52
C GLN A 29 1.44 1.77 24.51
N LYS A 30 1.14 1.62 25.81
CA LYS A 30 2.09 1.15 26.85
C LYS A 30 2.78 -0.18 26.47
N PHE A 31 2.17 -0.94 25.57
CA PHE A 31 2.62 -2.25 25.11
C PHE A 31 2.90 -2.29 23.59
N CYS A 32 2.72 -1.18 22.87
CA CYS A 32 3.16 -1.07 21.48
C CYS A 32 4.64 -0.66 21.48
N LYS A 33 5.40 -1.18 20.53
CA LYS A 33 6.80 -0.77 20.35
C LYS A 33 6.89 0.68 19.84
N TYR A 34 5.91 1.09 19.05
CA TYR A 34 5.86 2.41 18.42
C TYR A 34 5.05 3.41 19.26
N GLY A 35 5.56 4.63 19.33
CA GLY A 35 5.07 5.68 20.21
C GLY A 35 4.99 7.05 19.52
N LYS A 36 4.57 8.09 20.25
CA LYS A 36 4.63 9.47 19.75
C LYS A 36 6.05 9.93 19.41
N THR A 37 7.04 9.45 20.17
CA THR A 37 8.46 9.79 19.97
C THR A 37 9.13 8.95 18.90
N GLU A 38 8.57 7.78 18.57
CA GLU A 38 9.09 6.86 17.57
C GLU A 38 7.90 6.21 16.82
N PRO A 39 7.33 6.94 15.85
CA PRO A 39 6.17 6.45 15.12
C PRO A 39 6.54 5.29 14.21
N PHE A 40 5.58 4.40 13.97
CA PHE A 40 5.73 3.40 12.94
C PHE A 40 5.82 4.07 11.57
N THR A 41 6.85 3.73 10.80
CA THR A 41 7.07 4.26 9.45
C THR A 41 7.34 3.14 8.47
N ILE A 42 6.96 3.33 7.20
CA ILE A 42 7.30 2.42 6.10
C ILE A 42 7.86 3.22 4.94
N THR A 43 8.77 2.61 4.21
CA THR A 43 9.33 3.19 2.98
C THR A 43 8.67 2.60 1.75
N ILE A 44 8.31 3.44 0.79
CA ILE A 44 7.74 3.11 -0.51
C ILE A 44 8.71 3.60 -1.58
N ASN A 45 9.14 2.71 -2.47
CA ASN A 45 10.04 3.02 -3.57
C ASN A 45 9.26 3.00 -4.90
N CYS A 46 9.43 4.02 -5.75
CA CYS A 46 8.74 4.08 -7.04
C CYS A 46 9.19 2.97 -8.00
N GLY A 47 10.47 2.60 -7.99
CA GLY A 47 10.98 1.46 -8.76
C GLY A 47 10.27 0.14 -8.43
N ASP A 48 10.02 -0.14 -7.16
CA ASP A 48 9.26 -1.32 -6.73
C ASP A 48 7.80 -1.27 -7.21
N LEU A 49 7.15 -0.10 -7.11
CA LEU A 49 5.79 0.10 -7.61
C LEU A 49 5.71 -0.11 -9.13
N ASN A 50 6.66 0.45 -9.87
CA ASN A 50 6.70 0.35 -11.33
C ASN A 50 6.99 -1.07 -11.80
N ARG A 51 7.94 -1.77 -11.17
CA ARG A 51 8.17 -3.21 -11.45
C ARG A 51 6.93 -4.06 -11.18
N ALA A 52 6.19 -3.78 -10.10
CA ALA A 52 4.96 -4.49 -9.81
C ALA A 52 3.88 -4.25 -10.88
N LYS A 53 3.73 -3.00 -11.36
CA LYS A 53 2.83 -2.66 -12.46
C LYS A 53 3.24 -3.35 -13.76
N GLU A 54 4.51 -3.33 -14.11
CA GLU A 54 5.07 -3.95 -15.31
C GLU A 54 4.85 -5.47 -15.32
N LYS A 55 5.09 -6.13 -14.18
CA LYS A 55 4.83 -7.56 -14.03
C LYS A 55 3.36 -7.90 -14.30
N ILE A 56 2.43 -7.15 -13.72
CA ILE A 56 0.99 -7.35 -13.96
C ILE A 56 0.63 -7.12 -15.43
N LYS A 57 1.17 -6.05 -16.03
CA LYS A 57 0.98 -5.73 -17.45
C LYS A 57 1.47 -6.88 -18.33
N PHE A 58 2.67 -7.39 -18.08
CA PHE A 58 3.26 -8.49 -18.82
C PHE A 58 2.44 -9.79 -18.68
N ASP A 59 2.05 -10.16 -17.46
CA ASP A 59 1.25 -11.36 -17.21
C ASP A 59 -0.13 -11.29 -17.91
N GLN A 60 -0.76 -10.12 -17.93
CA GLN A 60 -2.01 -9.91 -18.66
C GLN A 60 -1.82 -9.96 -20.17
N LEU A 61 -0.78 -9.33 -20.70
CA LEU A 61 -0.46 -9.37 -22.13
C LEU A 61 -0.22 -10.81 -22.60
N GLN A 62 0.54 -11.61 -21.86
CA GLN A 62 0.74 -13.02 -22.19
C GLN A 62 -0.57 -13.81 -22.20
N LYS A 63 -1.49 -13.54 -21.26
CA LYS A 63 -2.80 -14.20 -21.22
C LYS A 63 -3.69 -13.77 -22.38
N LEU A 64 -3.63 -12.51 -22.79
CA LEU A 64 -4.40 -11.99 -23.93
C LEU A 64 -3.85 -12.53 -25.25
N GLN A 65 -2.53 -12.56 -25.44
CA GLN A 65 -1.88 -13.13 -26.63
C GLN A 65 -2.22 -14.61 -26.84
N LYS A 66 -2.45 -15.37 -25.77
CA LYS A 66 -2.86 -16.78 -25.85
C LYS A 66 -4.35 -16.99 -26.15
N LYS A 67 -5.17 -15.95 -26.02
CA LYS A 67 -6.64 -16.02 -26.11
C LYS A 67 -7.21 -15.32 -27.33
N GLU A 68 -6.57 -14.24 -27.77
CA GLU A 68 -7.02 -13.39 -28.85
C GLU A 68 -6.52 -13.91 -30.20
N ASP A 69 -7.23 -13.52 -31.26
CA ASP A 69 -6.87 -13.89 -32.62
C ASP A 69 -5.51 -13.26 -33.02
N VAL A 70 -4.73 -13.98 -33.83
CA VAL A 70 -3.40 -13.56 -34.31
C VAL A 70 -3.47 -12.23 -35.07
N SER A 71 -4.64 -11.88 -35.61
CA SER A 71 -4.92 -10.62 -36.30
C SER A 71 -4.97 -9.39 -35.37
N VAL A 72 -5.13 -9.56 -34.06
CA VAL A 72 -5.17 -8.44 -33.11
C VAL A 72 -3.76 -7.89 -32.88
N THR A 73 -3.60 -6.58 -33.08
CA THR A 73 -2.28 -5.95 -32.97
C THR A 73 -1.83 -5.80 -31.51
N TYR A 74 -0.52 -5.73 -31.29
CA TYR A 74 0.05 -5.52 -29.95
C TYR A 74 -0.46 -4.23 -29.29
N GLU A 75 -0.68 -3.16 -30.05
CA GLU A 75 -1.23 -1.89 -29.54
C GLU A 75 -2.67 -2.05 -29.03
N GLU A 76 -3.50 -2.82 -29.72
CA GLU A 76 -4.87 -3.13 -29.29
C GLU A 76 -4.87 -4.00 -28.03
N LEU A 77 -3.92 -4.94 -27.91
CA LEU A 77 -3.74 -5.75 -26.71
C LEU A 77 -3.32 -4.90 -25.50
N ILE A 78 -2.41 -3.93 -25.68
CA ILE A 78 -2.02 -3.01 -24.60
C ILE A 78 -3.21 -2.22 -24.09
N LYS A 79 -4.09 -1.72 -24.96
CA LYS A 79 -5.29 -0.98 -24.57
C LYS A 79 -6.27 -1.81 -23.73
N LYS A 80 -6.25 -3.14 -23.86
CA LYS A 80 -7.08 -4.07 -23.07
C LYS A 80 -6.49 -4.36 -21.68
N VAL A 81 -5.22 -4.06 -21.43
CA VAL A 81 -4.58 -4.26 -20.13
C VAL A 81 -5.15 -3.28 -19.11
N LYS A 82 -5.65 -3.80 -17.99
CA LYS A 82 -6.09 -2.98 -16.86
C LYS A 82 -5.27 -3.37 -15.63
N ILE A 83 -4.37 -2.48 -15.23
CA ILE A 83 -3.53 -2.69 -14.05
C ILE A 83 -4.38 -2.42 -12.81
N ASN A 84 -4.57 -3.44 -11.99
CA ASN A 84 -5.25 -3.28 -10.71
C ASN A 84 -4.27 -2.83 -9.62
N VAL A 85 -4.09 -1.51 -9.50
CA VAL A 85 -3.21 -0.88 -8.51
C VAL A 85 -3.65 -1.16 -7.07
N GLN A 86 -4.95 -1.39 -6.81
CA GLN A 86 -5.45 -1.75 -5.48
C GLN A 86 -4.84 -3.07 -4.97
N ASN A 87 -4.60 -4.04 -5.86
CA ASN A 87 -3.95 -5.29 -5.48
C ASN A 87 -2.49 -5.07 -5.05
N ILE A 88 -1.78 -4.15 -5.72
CA ILE A 88 -0.40 -3.79 -5.36
C ILE A 88 -0.40 -3.15 -3.97
N PHE A 89 -1.28 -2.18 -3.73
CA PHE A 89 -1.37 -1.52 -2.41
C PHE A 89 -1.78 -2.50 -1.31
N SER A 90 -2.70 -3.43 -1.60
CA SER A 90 -3.13 -4.46 -0.65
C SER A 90 -1.97 -5.38 -0.26
N GLN A 91 -1.12 -5.72 -1.22
CA GLN A 91 0.07 -6.54 -0.96
C GLN A 91 1.10 -5.78 -0.13
N ILE A 92 1.37 -4.51 -0.46
CA ILE A 92 2.27 -3.65 0.33
C ILE A 92 1.75 -3.50 1.77
N TRP A 93 0.46 -3.28 1.96
CA TRP A 93 -0.17 -3.21 3.28
C TRP A 93 0.01 -4.50 4.08
N LYS A 94 -0.19 -5.65 3.43
CA LYS A 94 0.01 -6.95 4.06
C LYS A 94 1.46 -7.14 4.51
N ASP A 95 2.41 -6.84 3.64
CA ASP A 95 3.81 -7.16 3.84
C ASP A 95 4.53 -6.13 4.73
N LYS A 96 4.19 -4.84 4.59
CA LYS A 96 4.88 -3.76 5.31
C LYS A 96 4.14 -3.29 6.55
N VAL A 97 2.83 -3.51 6.68
CA VAL A 97 2.07 -3.03 7.86
C VAL A 97 1.55 -4.19 8.69
N LYS A 98 0.75 -5.09 8.10
CA LYS A 98 0.18 -6.23 8.85
C LYS A 98 1.21 -7.24 9.33
N ALA A 99 2.39 -7.31 8.70
CA ALA A 99 3.50 -8.14 9.17
C ALA A 99 3.97 -7.73 10.58
N HIS A 100 3.84 -6.44 10.93
CA HIS A 100 4.26 -5.88 12.22
C HIS A 100 3.13 -5.85 13.26
N LYS A 101 2.05 -6.64 13.09
CA LYS A 101 0.93 -6.69 14.05
C LYS A 101 1.35 -7.02 15.49
N GLU A 102 2.46 -7.73 15.68
CA GLU A 102 2.97 -8.05 17.02
C GLU A 102 3.60 -6.82 17.70
N GLU A 103 4.17 -5.91 16.90
CA GLU A 103 4.77 -4.64 17.33
C GLU A 103 3.72 -3.51 17.42
N ILE A 104 2.63 -3.66 16.65
CA ILE A 104 1.48 -2.75 16.55
C ILE A 104 0.24 -3.47 17.08
N ARG A 105 0.13 -3.59 18.41
CA ARG A 105 -0.92 -4.37 19.07
C ARG A 105 -2.35 -3.95 18.73
N CYS A 106 -2.57 -2.69 18.33
CA CYS A 106 -3.88 -2.21 17.85
C CYS A 106 -4.32 -2.86 16.52
N LEU A 107 -3.44 -3.62 15.86
CA LEU A 107 -3.77 -4.45 14.69
C LEU A 107 -3.84 -5.96 15.02
N ASP A 108 -3.67 -6.35 16.29
CA ASP A 108 -3.71 -7.73 16.73
C ASP A 108 -5.01 -8.08 17.46
N THR A 109 -5.91 -8.76 16.74
CA THR A 109 -7.20 -9.24 17.25
C THR A 109 -7.07 -10.27 18.38
N LYS A 110 -5.87 -10.82 18.63
CA LYS A 110 -5.61 -11.72 19.77
C LYS A 110 -5.25 -10.97 21.06
N LYS A 111 -4.89 -9.69 20.96
CA LYS A 111 -4.41 -8.87 22.09
C LYS A 111 -5.38 -7.76 22.46
N VAL A 112 -6.24 -7.36 21.55
CA VAL A 112 -7.21 -6.28 21.68
C VAL A 112 -8.55 -6.76 21.14
N ASP A 113 -9.65 -6.19 21.64
CA ASP A 113 -11.00 -6.49 21.17
C ASP A 113 -11.09 -6.50 19.64
N SER A 114 -11.61 -7.60 19.09
CA SER A 114 -11.60 -7.84 17.65
C SER A 114 -12.42 -6.83 16.86
N MET A 115 -13.49 -6.26 17.45
CA MET A 115 -14.34 -5.28 16.78
C MET A 115 -13.60 -3.94 16.67
N LEU A 116 -12.94 -3.52 17.74
CA LEU A 116 -12.09 -2.32 17.76
C LEU A 116 -10.92 -2.45 16.78
N VAL A 117 -10.21 -3.57 16.80
CA VAL A 117 -9.09 -3.83 15.86
C VAL A 117 -9.55 -3.83 14.41
N THR A 118 -10.74 -4.38 14.13
CA THR A 118 -11.29 -4.44 12.77
C THR A 118 -11.64 -3.05 12.25
N GLN A 119 -12.34 -2.24 13.05
CA GLN A 119 -12.68 -0.86 12.69
C GLN A 119 -11.42 -0.03 12.46
N GLN A 120 -10.49 -0.08 13.41
CA GLN A 120 -9.24 0.67 13.34
C GLN A 120 -8.39 0.22 12.15
N GLY A 121 -8.28 -1.08 11.89
CA GLY A 121 -7.58 -1.60 10.72
C GLY A 121 -8.21 -1.20 9.40
N GLN A 122 -9.54 -1.02 9.33
CA GLN A 122 -10.23 -0.49 8.15
C GLN A 122 -9.92 0.99 7.94
N ASP A 123 -9.96 1.80 9.01
CA ASP A 123 -9.65 3.22 8.94
C ASP A 123 -8.21 3.43 8.45
N TRP A 124 -7.25 2.71 9.03
CA TRP A 124 -5.84 2.82 8.61
C TRP A 124 -5.63 2.37 7.17
N TRP A 125 -6.33 1.32 6.75
CA TRP A 125 -6.26 0.86 5.37
C TRP A 125 -6.82 1.91 4.41
N GLN A 126 -7.94 2.57 4.74
CA GLN A 126 -8.49 3.63 3.90
C GLN A 126 -7.50 4.80 3.76
N ASP A 127 -6.89 5.21 4.86
CA ASP A 127 -5.95 6.33 4.91
C ASP A 127 -4.65 5.98 4.17
N PHE A 128 -4.12 4.78 4.40
CA PHE A 128 -2.98 4.24 3.64
C PHE A 128 -3.27 4.15 2.14
N ASN A 129 -4.44 3.64 1.75
CA ASN A 129 -4.82 3.52 0.34
C ASN A 129 -4.92 4.90 -0.33
N SER A 130 -5.43 5.90 0.37
CA SER A 130 -5.46 7.29 -0.10
C SER A 130 -4.04 7.85 -0.29
N THR A 131 -3.16 7.71 0.71
CA THR A 131 -1.75 8.14 0.60
C THR A 131 -1.00 7.42 -0.53
N MET A 132 -1.20 6.11 -0.67
CA MET A 132 -0.57 5.34 -1.75
C MET A 132 -1.02 5.77 -3.14
N LYS A 133 -2.27 6.23 -3.31
CA LYS A 133 -2.72 6.79 -4.59
C LYS A 133 -1.97 8.07 -4.94
N GLU A 134 -1.72 8.94 -3.96
CA GLU A 134 -0.93 10.16 -4.17
C GLU A 134 0.52 9.84 -4.51
N ILE A 135 1.17 8.99 -3.71
CA ILE A 135 2.55 8.55 -3.97
C ILE A 135 2.65 7.89 -5.35
N ASN A 136 1.67 7.04 -5.70
CA ASN A 136 1.63 6.40 -7.00
C ASN A 136 1.51 7.42 -8.15
N HIS A 137 0.70 8.47 -7.96
CA HIS A 137 0.57 9.55 -8.93
C HIS A 137 1.89 10.33 -9.08
N GLU A 138 2.60 10.60 -7.98
CA GLU A 138 3.92 11.23 -8.05
C GLU A 138 4.96 10.33 -8.73
N CYS A 139 4.99 9.03 -8.40
CA CYS A 139 5.86 8.06 -9.07
C CYS A 139 5.60 7.96 -10.57
N GLU A 140 4.36 8.15 -11.02
CA GLU A 140 4.00 8.17 -12.45
C GLU A 140 4.52 9.39 -13.20
N LYS A 141 4.88 10.49 -12.50
CA LYS A 141 5.48 11.69 -13.12
C LYS A 141 6.99 11.55 -13.35
N ILE A 142 7.64 10.60 -12.67
CA ILE A 142 9.08 10.36 -12.76
C ILE A 142 9.42 9.47 -13.98
N MET A 143 8.44 8.74 -14.50
CA MET A 143 8.51 7.97 -15.75
C MET A 143 8.42 8.88 -16.98
#